data_AF-A0A972WP83-F1
#
_entry.id   AF-A0A972WP83-F1
#
_cell.length_a   1.000
_cell.length_b   1.000
_cell.length_c   1.000
_cell.angle_alpha   90.00
_cell.angle_beta   90.00
_cell.angle_gamma   90.00
#
_symmetry.space_group_name_H-M   'P 1'
#
loop_
_entity.id
_entity.type
_entity.pdbx_description
1 polymer ?
#
loop_
_entity_poly.entity_id
_entity_poly.type
_entity_poly.pdbx_seq_one_letter_code
_entity_poly.pdbx_strand_id
1 'polypeptide(L)'
;MAQIKNYTNWKIFNSASYLAETHGGRYLNNYANAVAASTYGQYDKVEKMPVGSVLVKDGIAVNATGQTGVSPLFVMEKMKAGFEPSAGDWRYTMIMPNGTVVGTTKGKGSASVKFCAACHAAGADNDFLLFLPEELRIQG
;
A
#
# COMPACT_ATOMS: atom_id res chain seq x y z
N MET A 1 4.08 -14.54 1.52
CA MET A 1 5.12 -13.61 2.03
C MET A 1 6.36 -13.54 1.13
N ALA A 2 6.72 -14.59 0.36
CA ALA A 2 7.83 -14.52 -0.60
C ALA A 2 7.74 -13.35 -1.61
N GLN A 3 6.53 -12.92 -1.92
CA GLN A 3 6.23 -11.89 -2.92
C GLN A 3 6.70 -10.47 -2.58
N ILE A 4 6.96 -10.17 -1.31
CA ILE A 4 7.50 -8.86 -0.86
C ILE A 4 8.92 -8.97 -0.31
N LYS A 5 9.58 -10.12 -0.49
CA LYS A 5 10.97 -10.28 -0.08
C LYS A 5 11.83 -9.25 -0.85
N ASN A 6 12.68 -8.52 -0.13
CA ASN A 6 13.55 -7.48 -0.67
C ASN A 6 12.78 -6.32 -1.36
N TYR A 7 11.56 -5.99 -0.91
CA TYR A 7 10.80 -4.86 -1.45
C TYR A 7 11.55 -3.53 -1.38
N THR A 8 12.51 -3.39 -0.46
CA THR A 8 13.36 -2.20 -0.32
C THR A 8 14.23 -1.94 -1.55
N ASN A 9 14.40 -2.91 -2.45
CA ASN A 9 15.09 -2.76 -3.73
C ASN A 9 14.13 -2.38 -4.88
N TRP A 10 12.84 -2.25 -4.61
CA TRP A 10 11.85 -1.84 -5.61
C TRP A 10 11.90 -0.32 -5.83
N LYS A 11 11.22 0.16 -6.87
CA LYS A 11 11.14 1.60 -7.13
C LYS A 11 10.35 2.27 -6.00
N ILE A 12 10.96 3.28 -5.39
CA ILE A 12 10.31 4.20 -4.44
C ILE A 12 9.69 5.36 -5.22
N PHE A 13 8.52 5.84 -4.77
CA PHE A 13 7.75 6.88 -5.47
C PHE A 13 7.63 8.19 -4.71
N ASN A 14 8.24 8.29 -3.53
CA ASN A 14 8.34 9.50 -2.73
C ASN A 14 9.80 9.93 -2.54
N SER A 15 10.06 11.24 -2.60
CA SER A 15 11.37 11.86 -2.35
C SER A 15 11.72 11.97 -0.85
N ALA A 16 10.71 12.00 0.01
CA ALA A 16 10.83 11.96 1.47
C ALA A 16 9.62 11.23 2.07
N SER A 17 9.77 10.65 3.27
CA SER A 17 8.65 10.06 3.99
C SER A 17 7.59 11.12 4.30
N TYR A 18 6.31 10.77 4.18
CA TYR A 18 5.21 11.72 4.33
C TYR A 18 4.22 11.30 5.41
N LEU A 19 3.62 12.29 6.09
CA LEU A 19 2.62 12.05 7.12
C LEU A 19 1.34 11.47 6.50
N ALA A 20 1.05 10.21 6.81
CA ALA A 20 -0.13 9.49 6.38
C ALA A 20 -1.13 9.39 7.55
N GLU A 21 -1.96 10.43 7.71
CA GLU A 21 -2.99 10.49 8.75
C GLU A 21 -3.95 9.29 8.69
N THR A 22 -4.34 8.88 7.48
CA THR A 22 -5.21 7.71 7.24
C THR A 22 -4.58 6.39 7.63
N HIS A 23 -3.27 6.38 7.90
CA HIS A 23 -2.53 5.22 8.41
C HIS A 23 -2.10 5.47 9.86
N GLY A 24 -2.87 6.25 10.62
CA GLY A 24 -2.67 6.54 12.03
C GLY A 24 -1.46 7.42 12.32
N GLY A 25 -1.28 8.49 11.53
CA GLY A 25 -0.26 9.51 11.77
C GLY A 25 1.19 9.04 11.57
N ARG A 26 1.41 8.05 10.70
CA ARG A 26 2.75 7.47 10.44
C ARG A 26 3.43 8.21 9.29
N TYR A 27 4.75 8.27 9.30
CA TYR A 27 5.52 8.74 8.14
C TYR A 27 5.83 7.54 7.25
N LEU A 28 5.28 7.52 6.04
CA LEU A 28 5.35 6.37 5.15
C LEU A 28 6.15 6.65 3.86
N ASN A 29 6.70 5.58 3.30
CA ASN A 29 7.22 5.54 1.93
C ASN A 29 6.37 4.61 1.07
N ASN A 30 6.36 4.84 -0.24
CA ASN A 30 5.61 4.01 -1.18
C ASN A 30 6.56 3.34 -2.17
N TYR A 31 6.49 2.01 -2.24
CA TYR A 31 7.26 1.19 -3.17
C TYR A 31 6.31 0.43 -4.10
N ALA A 32 6.75 0.21 -5.33
CA ALA A 32 6.02 -0.63 -6.29
C ALA A 32 6.96 -1.65 -6.95
N ASN A 33 6.55 -2.91 -7.03
CA ASN A 33 7.31 -3.93 -7.74
C ASN A 33 7.47 -3.59 -9.24
N ALA A 34 8.36 -4.30 -9.93
CA ALA A 34 8.63 -4.04 -11.35
C ALA A 34 7.37 -4.09 -12.24
N VAL A 35 6.40 -4.94 -11.91
CA VAL A 35 5.12 -5.06 -12.62
C VAL A 35 4.28 -3.79 -12.48
N ALA A 36 4.26 -3.20 -11.28
CA ALA A 36 3.46 -2.03 -10.96
C ALA A 36 4.15 -0.70 -11.34
N ALA A 37 5.48 -0.66 -11.35
CA ALA A 37 6.23 0.59 -11.31
C ALA A 37 5.88 1.59 -12.42
N SER A 38 5.80 1.13 -13.67
CA SER A 38 5.48 2.02 -14.80
C SER A 38 4.05 2.56 -14.72
N THR A 39 3.08 1.75 -14.30
CA THR A 39 1.68 2.20 -14.18
C THR A 39 1.49 3.07 -12.96
N TYR A 40 1.98 2.65 -11.78
CA TYR A 40 1.84 3.42 -10.55
C TYR A 40 2.46 4.83 -10.65
N GLY A 41 3.57 4.98 -11.38
CA GLY A 41 4.21 6.27 -11.65
C GLY A 41 3.42 7.23 -12.55
N GLN A 42 2.28 6.78 -13.12
CA GLN A 42 1.36 7.66 -13.86
C GLN A 42 0.41 8.42 -12.93
N TYR A 43 0.37 8.06 -11.64
CA TYR A 43 -0.42 8.72 -10.60
C TYR A 43 -1.90 8.86 -10.99
N ASP A 44 -2.44 10.08 -10.99
CA ASP A 44 -3.86 10.35 -11.25
C ASP A 44 -4.29 10.01 -12.69
N LYS A 45 -3.37 9.55 -13.55
CA LYS A 45 -3.65 9.01 -14.88
C LYS A 45 -3.76 7.49 -14.90
N VAL A 46 -3.65 6.81 -13.76
CA VAL A 46 -3.83 5.37 -13.67
C VAL A 46 -5.29 5.01 -13.87
N GLU A 47 -5.57 4.32 -14.98
CA GLU A 47 -6.89 3.72 -15.22
C GLU A 47 -7.00 2.34 -14.56
N LYS A 48 -5.95 1.51 -14.67
CA LYS A 48 -5.96 0.13 -14.15
C LYS A 48 -4.55 -0.41 -13.92
N MET A 49 -4.33 -1.01 -12.76
CA MET A 49 -3.08 -1.68 -12.45
C MET A 49 -3.01 -3.09 -13.08
N PRO A 50 -1.85 -3.51 -13.60
CA PRO A 50 -1.64 -4.89 -14.07
C PRO A 50 -1.84 -5.91 -12.96
N VAL A 51 -2.39 -7.09 -13.28
CA VAL A 51 -2.44 -8.22 -12.32
C VAL A 51 -1.02 -8.60 -11.88
N GLY A 52 -0.83 -8.83 -10.59
CA GLY A 52 0.49 -9.07 -9.99
C GLY A 52 1.24 -7.79 -9.62
N SER A 53 0.65 -6.61 -9.83
CA SER A 53 1.12 -5.37 -9.23
C SER A 53 1.12 -5.48 -7.72
N VAL A 54 2.22 -5.12 -7.09
CA VAL A 54 2.34 -5.08 -5.63
C VAL A 54 2.85 -3.71 -5.20
N LEU A 55 2.08 -3.07 -4.32
CA LEU A 55 2.44 -1.81 -3.67
C LEU A 55 2.70 -2.08 -2.20
N VAL A 56 3.75 -1.49 -1.67
CA VAL A 56 4.15 -1.63 -0.27
C VAL A 56 4.31 -0.25 0.33
N LYS A 57 3.80 -0.08 1.55
CA LYS A 57 4.12 1.06 2.40
C LYS A 57 4.85 0.61 3.66
N ASP A 58 6.08 1.07 3.80
CA ASP A 58 6.86 0.97 5.04
C ASP A 58 6.91 2.35 5.71
N GLY A 59 7.55 2.43 6.88
CA GLY A 59 7.86 3.73 7.46
C GLY A 59 8.09 3.71 8.96
N ILE A 60 7.90 4.88 9.56
CA ILE A 60 8.06 5.11 11.00
C ILE A 60 6.75 5.54 11.64
N ALA A 61 6.49 5.03 12.83
CA ALA A 61 5.45 5.53 13.71
C ALA A 61 6.07 6.48 14.74
N VAL A 62 5.37 7.55 15.07
CA VAL A 62 5.74 8.47 16.15
C VAL A 62 4.59 8.46 17.14
N ASN A 63 4.87 8.15 18.41
CA ASN A 63 3.83 8.19 19.44
C ASN A 63 3.65 9.62 19.99
N ALA A 64 2.65 9.80 20.87
CA ALA A 64 2.32 11.10 21.45
C ALA A 64 3.46 11.73 22.29
N THR A 65 4.45 10.94 22.73
CA THR A 65 5.62 11.43 23.47
C THR A 65 6.82 11.70 22.58
N GLY A 66 6.67 11.57 21.25
CA GLY A 66 7.73 11.80 20.27
C GLY A 66 8.67 10.62 20.06
N GLN A 67 8.41 9.46 20.66
CA GLN A 67 9.23 8.27 20.46
C GLN A 67 8.91 7.63 19.10
N THR A 68 9.98 7.23 18.39
CA THR A 68 9.88 6.61 17.08
C THR A 68 9.89 5.09 17.18
N GLY A 69 9.16 4.43 16.28
CA GLY A 69 9.20 2.98 16.09
C GLY A 69 8.96 2.60 14.63
N VAL A 70 9.15 1.32 14.31
CA VAL A 70 8.90 0.80 12.95
C VAL A 70 7.38 0.71 12.72
N SER A 71 6.91 1.26 11.60
CA SER A 71 5.52 1.10 11.16
C SER A 71 5.23 -0.36 10.79
N PRO A 72 3.99 -0.85 10.96
CA PRO A 72 3.54 -2.01 10.20
C PRO A 72 3.79 -1.83 8.71
N LEU A 73 4.02 -2.93 8.01
CA LEU A 73 4.08 -2.98 6.56
C LEU A 73 2.66 -3.14 6.01
N PHE A 74 2.26 -2.22 5.13
CA PHE A 74 0.97 -2.28 4.44
C PHE A 74 1.21 -2.73 3.00
N VAL A 75 0.48 -3.75 2.55
CA VAL A 75 0.66 -4.34 1.23
C VAL A 75 -0.66 -4.36 0.49
N MET A 76 -0.63 -3.90 -0.76
CA MET A 76 -1.72 -4.03 -1.72
C MET A 76 -1.25 -4.84 -2.92
N GLU A 77 -2.03 -5.82 -3.34
CA GLU A 77 -1.72 -6.62 -4.52
C GLU A 77 -2.92 -6.73 -5.45
N LYS A 78 -2.68 -6.47 -6.74
CA LYS A 78 -3.70 -6.56 -7.77
C LYS A 78 -3.89 -8.03 -8.15
N MET A 79 -5.04 -8.59 -7.80
CA MET A 79 -5.40 -9.96 -8.09
C MET A 79 -6.08 -10.08 -9.46
N LYS A 80 -6.29 -11.32 -9.91
CA LYS A 80 -7.09 -11.59 -11.11
C LYS A 80 -8.53 -11.09 -10.92
N ALA A 81 -9.17 -10.74 -12.03
CA ALA A 81 -10.56 -10.31 -12.04
C ALA A 81 -11.48 -11.31 -11.33
N GLY A 82 -12.40 -10.81 -10.50
CA GLY A 82 -13.32 -11.63 -9.73
C GLY A 82 -12.81 -12.02 -8.34
N PHE A 83 -11.57 -11.68 -8.00
CA PHE A 83 -11.02 -11.96 -6.67
C PHE A 83 -11.75 -11.21 -5.57
N GLU A 84 -11.98 -9.91 -5.70
CA GLU A 84 -12.73 -9.08 -4.74
C GLU A 84 -13.30 -7.87 -5.50
N PRO A 85 -14.36 -8.07 -6.31
CA PRO A 85 -14.85 -7.03 -7.21
C PRO A 85 -15.23 -5.73 -6.50
N SER A 86 -15.74 -5.84 -5.26
CA SER A 86 -16.12 -4.68 -4.44
C SER A 86 -14.94 -3.78 -4.05
N ALA A 87 -13.72 -4.30 -4.12
CA ALA A 87 -12.49 -3.60 -3.80
C ALA A 87 -11.53 -3.55 -5.01
N GLY A 88 -12.05 -3.60 -6.24
CA GLY A 88 -11.26 -3.55 -7.46
C GLY A 88 -10.28 -4.69 -7.62
N ASP A 89 -10.59 -5.87 -7.07
CA ASP A 89 -9.73 -7.05 -7.06
C ASP A 89 -8.38 -6.84 -6.35
N TRP A 90 -8.32 -5.91 -5.38
CA TRP A 90 -7.15 -5.72 -4.53
C TRP A 90 -7.17 -6.65 -3.31
N ARG A 91 -6.03 -7.29 -3.07
CA ARG A 91 -5.73 -7.99 -1.81
C ARG A 91 -4.93 -7.08 -0.89
N TYR A 92 -5.46 -6.81 0.29
CA TYR A 92 -4.79 -6.04 1.33
C TYR A 92 -4.16 -6.98 2.35
N THR A 93 -2.96 -6.67 2.82
CA THR A 93 -2.29 -7.37 3.92
C THR A 93 -1.60 -6.37 4.84
N MET A 94 -1.71 -6.60 6.15
CA MET A 94 -0.99 -5.82 7.17
C MET A 94 -0.07 -6.73 7.96
N ILE A 95 1.20 -6.33 8.10
CA ILE A 95 2.25 -7.12 8.74
C ILE A 95 2.90 -6.27 9.83
N MET A 96 2.95 -6.77 11.05
CA MET A 96 3.61 -6.10 12.17
C MET A 96 5.13 -6.12 12.01
N PRO A 97 5.88 -5.21 12.69
CA PRO A 97 7.34 -5.18 12.60
C PRO A 97 8.05 -6.50 12.97
N ASN A 98 7.41 -7.32 13.82
CA ASN A 98 7.92 -8.65 14.18
C ASN A 98 7.61 -9.75 13.14
N GLY A 99 7.06 -9.38 11.97
CA GLY A 99 6.68 -10.30 10.89
C GLY A 99 5.31 -10.96 11.06
N THR A 100 4.60 -10.71 12.16
CA THR A 100 3.24 -11.26 12.36
C THR A 100 2.27 -10.65 11.37
N VAL A 101 1.59 -11.50 10.59
CA VAL A 101 0.50 -11.06 9.71
C VAL A 101 -0.76 -10.82 10.54
N VAL A 102 -1.24 -9.57 10.57
CA VAL A 102 -2.49 -9.19 11.24
C VAL A 102 -3.69 -9.74 10.47
N GLY A 103 -3.67 -9.58 9.15
CA GLY A 103 -4.73 -10.06 8.29
C GLY A 103 -4.41 -9.94 6.81
N THR A 104 -5.10 -10.75 6.01
CA THR A 104 -5.08 -10.69 4.55
C THR A 104 -6.51 -10.79 3.99
N THR A 105 -6.86 -9.99 2.99
CA THR A 105 -8.17 -10.07 2.31
C THR A 105 -8.44 -11.50 1.84
N LYS A 106 -9.63 -12.02 2.15
CA LYS A 106 -10.04 -13.43 1.92
C LYS A 106 -9.10 -14.49 2.53
N GLY A 107 -8.24 -14.12 3.47
CA GLY A 107 -7.36 -15.01 4.21
C GLY A 107 -7.59 -14.97 5.72
N LYS A 108 -6.63 -15.52 6.47
CA LYS A 108 -6.60 -15.43 7.94
C LYS A 108 -6.59 -13.96 8.37
N GLY A 109 -7.35 -13.63 9.40
CA GLY A 109 -7.45 -12.26 9.92
C GLY A 109 -8.10 -11.26 8.96
N SER A 110 -8.80 -11.72 7.92
CA SER A 110 -9.40 -10.84 6.89
C SER A 110 -10.31 -9.74 7.47
N ALA A 111 -11.01 -10.01 8.58
CA ALA A 111 -11.82 -9.01 9.28
C ALA A 111 -11.01 -7.77 9.67
N SER A 112 -9.74 -7.94 10.07
CA SER A 112 -8.84 -6.86 10.48
C SER A 112 -8.35 -5.98 9.33
N VAL A 113 -8.52 -6.40 8.08
CA VAL A 113 -8.14 -5.62 6.89
C VAL A 113 -9.33 -5.22 6.01
N LYS A 114 -10.57 -5.45 6.47
CA LYS A 114 -11.79 -4.99 5.78
C LYS A 114 -11.81 -3.47 5.64
N PHE A 115 -11.33 -2.75 6.65
CA PHE A 115 -11.28 -1.28 6.62
C PHE A 115 -10.37 -0.75 5.50
N CYS A 116 -9.33 -1.51 5.11
CA CYS A 116 -8.42 -1.11 4.05
C CYS A 116 -9.18 -0.96 2.72
N ALA A 117 -9.93 -2.00 2.34
CA ALA A 117 -10.76 -1.97 1.14
C ALA A 117 -11.84 -0.87 1.19
N ALA A 118 -12.50 -0.70 2.34
CA ALA A 118 -13.55 0.31 2.50
C ALA A 118 -13.00 1.74 2.32
N CYS A 119 -11.83 2.04 2.89
CA CYS A 119 -11.20 3.35 2.71
C CYS A 119 -10.73 3.57 1.27
N HIS A 120 -10.13 2.55 0.65
CA HIS A 120 -9.63 2.62 -0.73
C HIS A 120 -10.75 2.66 -1.79
N ALA A 121 -11.99 2.35 -1.43
CA ALA A 121 -13.15 2.56 -2.32
C ALA A 121 -13.33 4.03 -2.73
N ALA A 122 -12.82 4.98 -1.94
CA ALA A 122 -12.80 6.40 -2.32
C ALA A 122 -11.93 6.69 -3.56
N GLY A 123 -10.99 5.80 -3.90
CA GLY A 123 -10.16 5.88 -5.09
C GLY A 123 -10.67 5.04 -6.25
N ALA A 124 -11.94 4.63 -6.28
CA ALA A 124 -12.47 3.72 -7.31
C ALA A 124 -12.20 4.18 -8.75
N ASP A 125 -12.24 5.48 -9.01
CA ASP A 125 -11.95 6.08 -10.33
C ASP A 125 -10.47 5.93 -10.76
N ASN A 126 -9.56 5.72 -9.80
CA ASN A 126 -8.12 5.53 -10.01
C ASN A 126 -7.69 4.10 -9.67
N ASP A 127 -8.52 3.12 -9.99
CA ASP A 127 -8.30 1.70 -9.67
C ASP A 127 -8.06 1.43 -8.17
N PHE A 128 -8.83 2.09 -7.30
CA PHE A 128 -8.75 2.00 -5.84
C PHE A 128 -7.42 2.47 -5.24
N LEU A 129 -6.63 3.24 -6.00
CA LEU A 129 -5.40 3.86 -5.52
C LEU A 129 -5.69 5.21 -4.87
N LEU A 130 -5.01 5.45 -3.76
CA LEU A 130 -4.93 6.76 -3.10
C LEU A 130 -3.45 7.15 -3.07
N PHE A 131 -3.09 8.12 -3.90
CA PHE A 131 -1.70 8.52 -4.11
C PHE A 131 -1.17 9.39 -2.97
N LEU A 132 0.15 9.36 -2.81
CA LEU A 132 0.90 10.24 -1.93
C LEU A 132 0.81 11.72 -2.35
N PRO A 133 1.17 12.68 -1.46
CA PRO A 133 1.19 14.12 -1.78
C PRO A 133 1.99 14.44 -3.04
N GLU A 134 1.45 15.34 -3.87
CA GLU A 134 1.98 15.61 -5.21
C GLU A 134 3.40 16.14 -5.19
N GLU A 135 3.71 17.03 -4.24
CA GLU A 135 5.00 17.66 -4.04
C GLU A 135 6.13 16.70 -3.67
N LEU A 136 5.79 15.47 -3.26
CA LEU A 136 6.75 14.43 -2.90
C LEU A 136 6.90 13.35 -3.97
N ARG A 137 6.08 13.38 -5.03
CA ARG A 137 6.07 12.35 -6.08
C ARG A 137 7.36 12.38 -6.90
N ILE A 138 8.00 11.22 -7.06
CA ILE A 138 9.12 11.03 -7.99
C ILE A 138 8.57 10.48 -9.30
N GLN A 139 8.77 11.19 -10.41
CA GLN A 139 8.28 10.75 -11.71
C GLN A 139 8.87 9.37 -12.13
N GLY A 140 7.99 8.61 -12.78
CA GLY A 140 8.24 7.29 -13.37
C GLY A 140 9.28 7.33 -14.47
#